data_AF-A0A352PPT5-F1
#
_entry.id   AF-A0A352PPT5-F1
#
_cell.length_a   1.000
_cell.length_b   1.000
_cell.length_c   1.000
_cell.angle_alpha   90.00
_cell.angle_beta   90.00
_cell.angle_gamma   90.00
#
_symmetry.space_group_name_H-M   'P 1'
#
loop_
_entity.id
_entity.type
_entity.pdbx_description
1 polymer ?
#
loop_
_entity_poly.entity_id
_entity_poly.type
_entity_poly.pdbx_seq_one_letter_code
_entity_poly.pdbx_strand_id
1 'polypeptide(L)'
;HFPGEPIMPGVLLVEAMAQAAGILGLSRLSETNAAAVYFMGMDRVRFRKPVRPGDQLIVKADVLKQKGTIFKMQAAVYVADQLVAEAELLATLNAGKRDAGDEP
;
A
#
# COMPACT_ATOMS: atom_id res chain seq x y z
N HIS A 1 2.22 17.57 11.01
CA HIS A 1 2.32 18.46 9.84
C HIS A 1 1.89 19.87 10.26
N PHE A 2 2.70 20.49 11.12
CA PHE A 2 2.37 21.76 11.76
C PHE A 2 3.54 22.72 11.61
N PRO A 3 3.30 24.04 11.58
CA PRO A 3 4.37 25.03 11.67
C PRO A 3 5.26 24.77 12.90
N GLY A 4 6.57 24.69 12.71
CA GLY A 4 7.54 24.47 13.79
C GLY A 4 7.67 23.03 14.33
N GLU A 5 6.76 22.12 13.99
CA GLU A 5 6.82 20.69 14.37
C GLU A 5 6.54 19.80 13.13
N PRO A 6 7.57 19.51 12.33
CA PRO A 6 7.44 18.70 11.13
C PRO A 6 7.30 17.22 11.51
N ILE A 7 6.07 16.72 11.40
CA ILE A 7 5.73 15.30 11.56
C ILE A 7 5.01 14.84 10.31
N MET A 8 5.47 13.72 9.74
CA MET A 8 4.82 13.08 8.60
C MET A 8 3.39 12.67 8.99
N PRO A 9 2.36 13.10 8.23
CA PRO A 9 0.99 12.67 8.48
C PRO A 9 0.85 11.15 8.45
N GLY A 10 0.17 10.57 9.43
CA GLY A 10 -0.07 9.12 9.49
C GLY A 10 -0.78 8.58 8.23
N VAL A 11 -1.66 9.37 7.63
CA VAL A 11 -2.32 9.01 6.36
C VAL A 11 -1.34 8.80 5.20
N LEU A 12 -0.19 9.48 5.20
CA LEU A 12 0.84 9.26 4.17
C LEU A 12 1.66 8.01 4.45
N LEU A 13 1.80 7.58 5.72
CA LEU A 13 2.37 6.27 6.04
C LEU A 13 1.45 5.14 5.58
N VAL A 14 0.13 5.35 5.72
CA VAL A 14 -0.89 4.44 5.17
C VAL A 14 -0.80 4.38 3.65
N GLU A 15 -0.68 5.52 2.97
CA GLU A 15 -0.51 5.56 1.52
C GLU A 15 0.79 4.87 1.07
N ALA A 16 1.90 5.05 1.78
CA ALA A 16 3.16 4.36 1.47
C ALA A 16 3.03 2.83 1.59
N MET A 17 2.34 2.35 2.64
CA MET A 17 1.99 0.93 2.80
C MET A 17 1.09 0.44 1.67
N ALA A 18 0.08 1.22 1.33
CA ALA A 18 -0.85 0.94 0.24
C ALA A 18 -0.11 0.81 -1.09
N GLN A 19 0.72 1.76 -1.49
CA GLN A 19 1.46 1.70 -2.75
C GLN A 19 2.41 0.49 -2.82
N ALA A 20 3.16 0.21 -1.75
CA ALA A 20 4.03 -0.97 -1.68
C ALA A 20 3.22 -2.28 -1.82
N ALA A 21 2.10 -2.38 -1.11
CA ALA A 21 1.20 -3.52 -1.21
C ALA A 21 0.55 -3.63 -2.60
N GLY A 22 0.22 -2.51 -3.24
CA GLY A 22 -0.30 -2.46 -4.60
C GLY A 22 0.68 -3.01 -5.63
N ILE A 23 1.95 -2.61 -5.55
CA ILE A 23 3.04 -3.16 -6.39
C ILE A 23 3.17 -4.67 -6.18
N LEU A 24 3.15 -5.14 -4.94
CA LEU A 24 3.17 -6.57 -4.63
C LEU A 24 1.95 -7.31 -5.18
N GLY A 25 0.75 -6.73 -5.08
CA GLY A 25 -0.47 -7.33 -5.63
C GLY A 25 -0.41 -7.45 -7.15
N LEU A 26 0.07 -6.41 -7.83
CA LEU A 26 0.27 -6.41 -9.30
C LEU A 26 1.28 -7.49 -9.73
N SER A 27 2.36 -7.68 -8.97
CA SER A 27 3.38 -8.70 -9.29
C SER A 27 2.90 -10.14 -9.12
N ARG A 28 1.70 -10.36 -8.56
CA ARG A 28 1.10 -11.71 -8.40
C ARG A 28 0.15 -12.09 -9.53
N LEU A 29 -0.13 -11.18 -10.46
CA LEU A 29 -0.91 -11.48 -11.66
C LEU A 29 0.01 -11.83 -12.82
N SER A 30 -0.37 -12.84 -13.60
CA SER A 30 0.36 -13.25 -14.81
C SER A 30 0.14 -12.30 -16.00
N GLU A 31 -0.93 -11.52 -15.99
CA GLU A 31 -1.24 -10.51 -17.01
C GLU A 31 -1.31 -9.12 -16.38
N THR A 32 -0.37 -8.26 -16.75
CA THR A 32 -0.18 -6.89 -16.22
C THR A 32 -1.17 -5.86 -16.78
N ASN A 33 -2.39 -6.27 -17.14
CA ASN A 33 -3.43 -5.37 -17.65
C ASN A 33 -4.32 -4.79 -16.55
N ALA A 34 -3.92 -4.90 -15.28
CA ALA A 34 -4.59 -4.19 -14.20
C ALA A 34 -4.32 -2.68 -14.33
N ALA A 35 -5.35 -1.92 -14.66
CA ALA A 35 -5.24 -0.48 -14.88
C ALA A 35 -5.10 0.30 -13.57
N ALA A 36 -5.65 -0.24 -12.47
CA ALA A 36 -5.61 0.41 -11.17
C ALA A 36 -5.78 -0.58 -10.01
N VAL A 37 -5.12 -0.25 -8.90
CA VAL A 37 -5.33 -0.86 -7.57
C VAL A 37 -6.31 0.01 -6.79
N TYR A 38 -7.40 -0.57 -6.31
CA TYR A 38 -8.38 0.13 -5.47
C TYR A 38 -8.37 -0.45 -4.06
N PHE A 39 -8.05 0.38 -3.07
CA PHE A 39 -8.17 0.00 -1.66
C PHE A 39 -9.63 0.08 -1.23
N MET A 40 -10.18 -1.05 -0.80
CA MET A 40 -11.58 -1.19 -0.38
C MET A 40 -11.76 -1.01 1.12
N GLY A 41 -10.70 -1.25 1.89
CA GLY A 41 -10.75 -1.12 3.34
C GLY A 41 -9.40 -1.35 3.98
N MET A 42 -9.30 -0.96 5.24
CA MET A 42 -8.12 -1.18 6.06
C MET A 42 -8.57 -1.58 7.46
N ASP A 43 -7.83 -2.49 8.07
CA ASP A 43 -8.08 -2.99 9.42
C ASP A 43 -6.79 -2.97 10.23
N ARG A 44 -6.91 -2.95 11.55
CA ARG A 44 -5.78 -2.95 12.51
C ARG A 44 -4.70 -1.90 12.21
N VAL A 45 -5.09 -0.74 11.68
CA VAL A 45 -4.17 0.39 11.46
C VAL A 45 -3.67 0.90 12.82
N ARG A 46 -2.34 0.90 13.01
CA ARG A 46 -1.72 1.42 14.23
C ARG A 46 -0.56 2.34 13.88
N PHE A 47 -0.53 3.51 14.52
CA PHE A 47 0.60 4.43 14.51
C PHE A 47 1.29 4.35 15.87
N ARG A 48 2.54 3.92 15.88
CA ARG A 48 3.29 3.62 17.11
C ARG A 48 4.23 4.76 17.49
N LYS A 49 4.84 5.42 16.51
CA LYS A 49 5.78 6.52 16.70
C LYS A 49 5.64 7.58 15.61
N PRO A 50 5.85 8.87 15.93
CA PRO A 50 5.92 9.92 14.91
C PRO A 50 7.15 9.73 14.02
N VAL A 51 6.97 9.95 12.71
CA VAL A 51 8.04 9.98 11.70
C VAL A 51 8.38 11.43 11.37
N ARG A 52 9.68 11.73 11.24
CA ARG A 52 10.21 13.08 11.05
C ARG A 52 11.09 13.20 9.80
N PRO A 53 11.36 14.44 9.32
CA PRO A 53 12.34 14.66 8.27
C PRO A 53 13.69 14.03 8.60
N GLY A 54 14.28 13.34 7.62
CA GLY A 54 15.53 12.58 7.78
C GLY A 54 15.33 11.09 8.06
N ASP A 55 14.15 10.66 8.51
CA ASP A 55 13.84 9.24 8.68
C ASP A 55 13.75 8.53 7.32
N GLN A 56 14.39 7.36 7.21
CA GLN A 56 14.18 6.46 6.09
C GLN A 56 13.06 5.47 6.42
N LEU A 57 12.00 5.48 5.62
CA LEU A 57 10.91 4.52 5.74
C LEU A 57 11.28 3.21 5.04
N ILE A 58 11.32 2.12 5.80
CA ILE A 58 11.39 0.76 5.27
C ILE A 58 9.99 0.17 5.31
N VAL A 59 9.34 0.12 4.16
CA VAL A 59 7.99 -0.44 4.02
C VAL A 59 8.09 -1.91 3.62
N LYS A 60 7.49 -2.78 4.44
CA LYS A 60 7.41 -4.22 4.18
C LYS A 60 5.94 -4.59 4.00
N ALA A 61 5.62 -5.35 2.96
CA ALA A 61 4.27 -5.81 2.68
C ALA A 61 4.28 -7.30 2.35
N ASP A 62 3.28 -8.03 2.83
CA ASP A 62 3.08 -9.45 2.55
C ASP A 62 1.62 -9.73 2.19
N VAL A 63 1.41 -10.69 1.28
CA VAL A 63 0.07 -11.17 0.94
C VAL A 63 -0.39 -12.16 2.00
N LEU A 64 -1.48 -11.83 2.70
CA LEU A 64 -2.13 -12.73 3.65
C LEU A 64 -3.12 -13.68 2.95
N LYS A 65 -3.88 -13.15 1.99
CA LYS A 65 -4.88 -13.91 1.24
C LYS A 65 -5.12 -13.29 -0.13
N GLN A 66 -5.35 -14.14 -1.12
CA GLN A 66 -5.79 -13.75 -2.45
C GLN A 66 -7.02 -14.56 -2.86
N LYS A 67 -8.02 -13.90 -3.44
CA LYS A 67 -9.17 -14.53 -4.09
C LYS A 67 -9.49 -13.78 -5.38
N GLY A 68 -9.10 -14.35 -6.52
CA GLY A 68 -9.20 -13.67 -7.81
C GLY A 68 -8.37 -12.39 -7.81
N THR A 69 -9.02 -11.26 -8.08
CA THR A 69 -8.42 -9.92 -8.09
C THR A 69 -8.43 -9.22 -6.72
N ILE A 70 -9.00 -9.85 -5.69
CA ILE A 70 -9.08 -9.30 -4.33
C ILE A 70 -7.92 -9.82 -3.48
N PHE A 71 -7.21 -8.90 -2.84
CA PHE A 71 -6.05 -9.17 -1.99
C PHE A 71 -6.26 -8.61 -0.59
N LYS A 72 -5.94 -9.43 0.41
CA LYS A 72 -5.71 -8.99 1.78
C LYS A 72 -4.21 -9.05 2.04
N MET A 73 -3.63 -7.94 2.47
CA MET A 73 -2.19 -7.79 2.68
C MET A 73 -1.94 -7.22 4.06
N GLN A 74 -0.84 -7.61 4.69
CA GLN A 74 -0.30 -6.89 5.84
C GLN A 74 0.81 -5.98 5.35
N ALA A 75 0.92 -4.79 5.94
CA ALA A 75 2.02 -3.88 5.69
C ALA A 75 2.51 -3.26 6.99
N ALA A 76 3.81 -3.05 7.07
CA ALA A 76 4.48 -2.47 8.22
C ALA A 76 5.54 -1.47 7.75
N VAL A 77 5.66 -0.36 8.46
CA VAL A 77 6.66 0.67 8.23
C VAL A 77 7.63 0.67 9.40
N TYR A 78 8.91 0.62 9.07
CA TYR A 78 10.01 0.72 10.02
C TYR A 78 10.84 1.97 9.76
N VAL A 79 11.39 2.54 10.82
CA VAL A 79 12.49 3.52 10.77
C VAL A 79 13.64 2.92 11.57
N ALA A 80 14.78 2.71 10.90
CA ALA A 80 15.80 1.76 11.37
C ALA A 80 15.12 0.41 11.71
N ASP A 81 15.28 -0.10 12.93
CA ASP A 81 14.67 -1.37 13.38
C ASP A 81 13.37 -1.19 14.17
N GLN A 82 12.82 0.03 14.21
CA GLN A 82 11.64 0.34 15.02
C GLN A 82 10.38 0.35 14.17
N LEU A 83 9.39 -0.45 14.56
CA LEU A 83 8.05 -0.43 13.96
C LEU A 83 7.34 0.89 14.29
N VAL A 84 7.07 1.71 13.27
CA VAL A 84 6.45 3.04 13.42
C VAL A 84 4.98 3.04 13.02
N ALA A 85 4.58 2.20 12.05
CA ALA A 85 3.19 2.03 11.66
C ALA A 85 2.94 0.62 11.08
N GLU A 86 1.71 0.14 11.16
CA GLU A 86 1.28 -1.12 10.52
C GLU A 86 -0.20 -1.06 10.17
N ALA A 87 -0.62 -1.88 9.21
CA ALA A 87 -2.01 -2.02 8.80
C ALA A 87 -2.25 -3.36 8.08
N GLU A 88 -3.49 -3.85 8.12
CA GLU A 88 -4.00 -4.80 7.13
C GLU A 88 -4.79 -4.04 6.06
N LEU A 89 -4.47 -4.30 4.80
CA LEU A 89 -5.04 -3.62 3.63
C LEU A 89 -5.87 -4.61 2.83
N LEU A 90 -7.09 -4.20 2.47
CA LEU A 90 -7.95 -4.92 1.54
C LEU A 90 -8.01 -4.13 0.23
N ALA A 91 -7.60 -4.76 -0.86
CA ALA A 91 -7.58 -4.13 -2.18
C ALA A 91 -8.18 -5.05 -3.25
N THR A 92 -8.64 -4.43 -4.34
CA THR A 92 -9.04 -5.13 -5.57
C THR A 92 -8.30 -4.54 -6.76
N LEU A 93 -7.97 -5.39 -7.72
CA LEU A 93 -7.39 -4.98 -9.00
C LEU A 93 -8.50 -4.86 -10.04
N ASN A 94 -8.58 -3.71 -10.70
CA ASN A 94 -9.45 -3.54 -11.86
C ASN A 94 -8.64 -3.82 -13.13
N ALA A 95 -9.05 -4.81 -13.91
CA ALA A 95 -8.54 -4.98 -15.25
C ALA A 95 -9.00 -3.78 -16.08
N GLY A 96 -8.07 -3.03 -16.68
CA GLY A 96 -8.45 -2.00 -17.63
C GLY A 96 -9.27 -2.64 -18.74
N LYS A 97 -10.39 -2.02 -19.14
CA LYS A 97 -10.94 -2.34 -20.46
C LYS A 97 -9.83 -2.02 -21.46
N ARG A 98 -9.40 -3.01 -22.27
CA ARG A 98 -8.69 -2.69 -23.51
C ARG A 98 -9.57 -1.70 -24.25
N ASP A 99 -9.03 -0.54 -24.61
CA ASP A 99 -9.72 0.35 -25.52
C ASP A 99 -10.06 -0.46 -26.77
N ALA A 100 -11.34 -0.44 -27.16
CA ALA A 100 -11.87 -1.15 -28.32
C ALA A 100 -11.43 -0.48 -29.62
N GLY A 101 -10.12 -0.26 -29.78
CA GLY A 101 -9.53 0.52 -30.87
C GLY A 101 -8.25 -0.07 -31.49
N ASP A 102 -7.57 -1.01 -30.83
CA ASP A 102 -6.49 -1.77 -31.46
C ASP A 102 -7.02 -3.12 -31.94
N GLU A 103 -7.55 -3.10 -33.17
CA GLU A 103 -7.58 -4.29 -34.02
C GLU A 103 -6.22 -4.44 -34.75
N PRO A 104 -5.86 -5.67 -35.17
CA PRO A 104 -4.49 -6.18 -35.25
C PRO A 104 -3.55 -5.54 -36.27
#